data_AF-A0A4U5UY16-F1
#
_entry.id   AF-A0A4U5UY16-F1
#
_cell.length_a   1.000
_cell.length_b   1.000
_cell.length_c   1.000
_cell.angle_alpha   90.00
_cell.angle_beta   90.00
_cell.angle_gamma   90.00
#
_symmetry.space_group_name_H-M   'P 1'
#
loop_
_entity.id
_entity.type
_entity.pdbx_description
1 polymer ?
#
loop_
_entity_poly.entity_id
_entity_poly.type
_entity_poly.pdbx_seq_one_letter_code
_entity_poly.pdbx_strand_id
1 'polypeptide(L)'
;MAEGVGLATVVISFVFSTYYNVLMSWAFYYMYNSFGASLPWKSCNNTWNAVGNCSSGFPGNNTDLQSASQQFFELLEKSSGIEEAGGLRWELFGFLILSWVIVYLCIFKGVKSTGKVVYFTAIFPYFILFALLINNVQLPGARMASSSL
;
A
#
# COMPACT_ATOMS: atom_id res chain seq x y z
N MET A 1 -11.06 22.38 -32.39
CA MET A 1 -10.18 22.52 -31.21
C MET A 1 -10.67 21.75 -29.97
N ALA A 2 -11.94 21.34 -29.87
CA ALA A 2 -12.47 20.63 -28.69
C ALA A 2 -12.37 19.09 -28.73
N GLU A 3 -12.21 18.45 -29.90
CA GLU A 3 -12.20 16.98 -29.98
C GLU A 3 -10.92 16.33 -29.42
N GLY A 4 -9.77 17.03 -29.51
CA GLY A 4 -8.50 16.56 -28.95
C GLY A 4 -8.50 16.53 -27.42
N VAL A 5 -9.29 17.40 -26.76
CA VAL A 5 -9.36 17.47 -25.29
C VAL A 5 -10.06 16.23 -24.74
N GLY A 6 -11.12 15.75 -25.39
CA GLY A 6 -11.84 14.54 -24.97
C GLY A 6 -10.97 13.29 -25.05
N LEU A 7 -10.27 13.10 -26.17
CA LEU A 7 -9.34 11.98 -26.32
C LEU A 7 -8.20 12.04 -25.30
N ALA A 8 -7.62 13.22 -25.07
CA ALA A 8 -6.56 13.41 -24.08
C ALA A 8 -7.04 13.03 -22.67
N THR A 9 -8.24 13.44 -22.25
CA THR A 9 -8.80 13.08 -20.94
C THR A 9 -8.98 11.58 -20.78
N VAL A 10 -9.41 10.86 -21.83
CA VAL A 10 -9.57 9.40 -21.79
C VAL A 10 -8.22 8.71 -21.65
N VAL A 11 -7.22 9.12 -22.43
CA VAL A 11 -5.85 8.57 -22.35
C VAL A 11 -5.26 8.79 -20.95
N ILE A 12 -5.36 10.01 -20.43
CA ILE A 12 -4.89 10.34 -19.08
C ILE A 12 -5.60 9.48 -18.03
N SER A 13 -6.93 9.35 -18.13
CA SER A 13 -7.72 8.54 -17.20
C SER A 13 -7.32 7.06 -17.23
N PHE A 14 -6.98 6.52 -18.40
CA PHE A 14 -6.50 5.14 -18.56
C PHE A 14 -5.12 4.93 -17.91
N VAL A 15 -4.19 5.87 -18.09
CA VAL A 15 -2.86 5.83 -17.44
C VAL A 15 -2.99 5.88 -15.93
N PHE A 16 -3.79 6.83 -15.40
CA PHE A 16 -4.05 6.90 -13.97
C PHE A 16 -4.70 5.61 -13.44
N SER A 17 -5.70 5.07 -14.15
CA SER A 17 -6.36 3.82 -13.74
C SER A 17 -5.36 2.66 -13.62
N THR A 18 -4.44 2.53 -14.57
CA THR A 18 -3.42 1.49 -14.55
C THR A 18 -2.46 1.66 -13.36
N TYR A 19 -1.99 2.88 -13.11
CA TYR A 19 -1.13 3.19 -11.97
C TYR A 19 -1.83 2.91 -10.62
N TYR A 20 -3.08 3.34 -10.45
CA TYR A 20 -3.82 3.08 -9.22
C TYR A 20 -4.10 1.59 -8.99
N ASN A 21 -4.29 0.79 -10.05
CA ASN A 21 -4.41 -0.67 -9.91
C ASN A 21 -3.14 -1.32 -9.33
N VAL A 22 -1.95 -0.79 -9.62
CA VAL A 22 -0.70 -1.27 -9.01
C VAL A 22 -0.70 -1.00 -7.51
N LEU A 23 -1.08 0.21 -7.08
CA LEU A 23 -1.20 0.54 -5.65
C LEU A 23 -2.24 -0.34 -4.95
N MET A 24 -3.38 -0.60 -5.58
CA MET A 24 -4.40 -1.52 -5.05
C MET A 24 -3.85 -2.95 -4.91
N SER A 25 -3.03 -3.42 -5.85
CA SER A 25 -2.39 -4.73 -5.73
C SER A 25 -1.48 -4.83 -4.51
N TRP A 26 -0.69 -3.78 -4.22
CA TRP A 26 0.14 -3.72 -3.02
C TRP A 26 -0.74 -3.70 -1.77
N ALA A 27 -1.81 -2.89 -1.74
CA ALA A 27 -2.74 -2.85 -0.62
C ALA A 27 -3.36 -4.24 -0.34
N PHE A 28 -3.80 -4.97 -1.37
CA PHE A 28 -4.32 -6.33 -1.19
C PHE A 28 -3.25 -7.31 -0.70
N TYR A 29 -2.02 -7.19 -1.21
CA TYR A 29 -0.90 -8.01 -0.75
C TYR A 29 -0.58 -7.76 0.73
N TYR A 30 -0.50 -6.50 1.16
CA TYR A 30 -0.31 -6.14 2.58
C TYR A 30 -1.50 -6.59 3.44
N MET A 31 -2.73 -6.43 2.97
CA MET A 31 -3.92 -6.87 3.69
C MET A 31 -3.94 -8.39 3.87
N TYR A 32 -3.62 -9.16 2.82
CA TYR A 32 -3.54 -10.62 2.90
C TYR A 32 -2.49 -11.07 3.92
N ASN A 33 -1.29 -10.46 3.88
CA ASN A 33 -0.22 -10.78 4.83
C ASN A 33 -0.53 -10.32 6.28
N SER A 34 -1.46 -9.38 6.47
CA SER A 34 -1.88 -8.92 7.80
C SER A 34 -2.73 -9.94 8.56
N PHE A 35 -3.32 -10.93 7.87
CA PHE A 35 -4.00 -12.06 8.52
C PHE A 35 -3.04 -13.16 8.98
N GLY A 36 -1.75 -13.05 8.66
CA GLY A 36 -0.71 -13.99 9.12
C GLY A 36 -0.39 -13.85 10.60
N ALA A 37 0.04 -14.94 11.23
CA ALA A 37 0.43 -14.95 12.65
C ALA A 37 1.64 -14.05 12.96
N SER A 38 2.54 -13.88 11.99
CA SER A 38 3.69 -12.98 12.08
C SER A 38 3.74 -12.09 10.85
N LEU A 39 3.76 -10.77 11.05
CA LEU A 39 3.83 -9.81 9.96
C LEU A 39 5.25 -9.81 9.37
N PRO A 40 5.40 -9.97 8.04
CA PRO A 40 6.71 -10.10 7.41
C PRO A 40 7.56 -8.82 7.51
N TRP A 41 6.92 -7.66 7.63
CA TRP A 41 7.59 -6.35 7.83
C TRP A 41 7.89 -6.00 9.29
N LYS A 42 7.66 -6.92 10.24
CA LYS A 42 7.90 -6.66 11.68
C LYS A 42 9.34 -6.96 12.11
N SER A 43 9.97 -7.98 11.52
CA SER A 43 11.26 -8.50 12.00
C SER A 43 12.33 -8.50 10.91
N CYS A 44 13.58 -8.39 11.35
CA CYS A 44 14.75 -8.49 10.48
C CYS A 44 15.15 -9.94 10.14
N ASN A 45 14.45 -10.95 10.67
CA ASN A 45 14.75 -12.36 10.47
C ASN A 45 14.05 -12.95 9.24
N ASN A 46 14.27 -12.36 8.07
CA ASN A 46 13.73 -12.84 6.80
C ASN A 46 14.84 -12.94 5.76
N THR A 47 14.65 -13.81 4.76
CA THR A 47 15.65 -14.11 3.73
C THR A 47 15.98 -12.93 2.81
N TRP A 48 15.09 -11.93 2.73
CA TRP A 48 15.27 -10.73 1.91
C TRP A 48 15.94 -9.57 2.65
N ASN A 49 16.16 -9.69 3.96
CA ASN A 49 16.76 -8.59 4.72
C ASN A 49 18.27 -8.56 4.56
N ALA A 50 18.84 -7.37 4.41
CA ALA A 50 20.28 -7.19 4.36
C ALA A 50 20.89 -7.39 5.76
N VAL A 51 21.69 -8.45 5.91
CA VAL A 51 22.36 -8.79 7.17
C VAL A 51 23.29 -7.65 7.56
N GLY A 52 23.07 -7.07 8.75
CA GLY A 52 23.84 -5.94 9.27
C GLY A 52 23.24 -4.56 8.98
N ASN A 53 22.27 -4.45 8.06
CA ASN A 53 21.64 -3.16 7.72
C ASN A 53 20.14 -3.05 8.04
N CYS A 54 19.60 -4.02 8.77
CA CYS A 54 18.19 -4.05 9.16
C CYS A 54 18.02 -3.76 10.66
N SER A 55 17.14 -2.82 11.00
CA SER A 55 16.72 -2.53 12.37
C SER A 55 15.23 -2.84 12.57
N SER A 56 14.90 -3.57 13.65
CA SER A 56 13.52 -3.81 14.09
C SER A 56 13.04 -2.77 15.13
N GLY A 57 13.86 -1.75 15.43
CA GLY A 57 13.55 -0.66 16.35
C GLY A 57 14.08 0.68 15.82
N PHE A 58 13.99 1.74 16.64
CA PHE A 58 14.54 3.04 16.26
C PHE A 58 16.05 2.94 16.02
N PRO A 59 16.52 3.11 14.77
CA PRO A 59 17.94 3.23 14.53
C PRO A 59 18.41 4.51 15.23
N GLY A 60 19.44 4.41 16.07
CA GLY A 60 20.04 5.57 16.72
C GLY A 60 20.77 6.47 15.70
N ASN A 61 22.00 6.84 15.99
CA ASN A 61 22.81 7.74 15.14
C ASN A 61 23.46 7.05 13.91
N ASN A 62 22.94 5.91 13.45
CA ASN A 62 23.48 5.18 12.31
C ASN A 62 22.62 5.46 11.07
N THR A 63 23.18 6.19 10.11
CA THR A 63 22.50 6.58 8.87
C THR A 63 22.31 5.44 7.88
N ASP A 64 23.05 4.34 8.04
CA ASP A 64 22.95 3.20 7.12
C ASP A 64 21.76 2.29 7.43
N LEU A 65 21.33 2.22 8.70
CA LEU A 65 20.30 1.27 9.15
C LEU A 65 18.92 1.58 8.57
N GLN A 66 18.34 0.61 7.87
CA GLN A 66 16.96 0.67 7.38
C GLN A 66 16.03 -0.17 8.26
N SER A 67 14.77 0.25 8.35
CA SER A 67 13.74 -0.51 9.06
C SER A 67 13.35 -1.78 8.28
N ALA A 68 12.94 -2.83 9.00
CA ALA A 68 12.42 -4.06 8.39
C ALA A 68 11.26 -3.79 7.41
N SER A 69 10.42 -2.79 7.68
CA SER A 69 9.33 -2.36 6.79
C SER A 69 9.81 -1.65 5.53
N GLN A 70 10.88 -0.85 5.61
CA GLN A 70 11.46 -0.20 4.43
C GLN A 70 12.07 -1.23 3.48
N GLN A 71 12.85 -2.18 3.98
CA GLN A 71 13.42 -3.25 3.15
C GLN A 71 12.32 -4.12 2.52
N PHE A 72 11.24 -4.38 3.26
CA PHE A 72 10.08 -5.09 2.70
C PHE A 72 9.38 -4.30 1.59
N PHE A 73 9.27 -2.98 1.73
CA PHE A 73 8.68 -2.10 0.71
C PHE A 73 9.56 -2.00 -0.54
N GLU A 74 10.86 -1.79 -0.38
CA GLU A 74 11.84 -1.78 -1.48
C GLU A 74 11.86 -3.11 -2.24
N LEU A 75 11.61 -4.21 -1.54
CA LEU A 75 11.47 -5.52 -2.15
C LEU A 75 10.24 -5.61 -3.08
N LEU A 76 9.15 -4.89 -2.79
CA LEU A 76 7.96 -4.82 -3.65
C LEU A 76 8.17 -3.88 -4.83
N GLU A 77 8.92 -2.80 -4.64
CA GLU A 77 9.22 -1.79 -5.66
C GLU A 77 10.52 -2.11 -6.43
N LYS A 78 10.95 -3.37 -6.44
CA LYS A 78 12.27 -3.78 -6.95
C LYS A 78 12.46 -3.43 -8.42
N SER A 79 13.08 -2.28 -8.65
CA SER A 79 13.63 -1.85 -9.92
C SER A 79 14.87 -1.02 -9.66
N SER A 80 16.05 -1.59 -9.95
CA SER A 80 17.33 -0.87 -9.98
C SER A 80 17.44 0.09 -11.17
N GLY A 81 16.40 0.19 -12.00
CA GLY A 81 16.29 1.08 -13.15
C GLY A 81 15.27 0.53 -14.16
N ILE A 82 14.76 1.38 -15.06
CA ILE A 82 13.81 0.96 -16.11
C ILE A 82 14.39 -0.10 -17.06
N GLU A 83 15.72 -0.20 -17.13
CA GLU A 83 16.47 -1.16 -17.96
C GLU A 83 16.58 -2.56 -17.32
N GLU A 84 16.49 -2.66 -15.99
CA GLU A 84 16.56 -3.93 -15.27
C GLU A 84 15.22 -4.21 -14.61
N ALA A 85 14.20 -4.49 -15.43
CA ALA A 85 12.96 -5.08 -14.93
C ALA A 85 13.30 -6.42 -14.27
N GLY A 86 13.47 -6.42 -12.95
CA GLY A 86 13.77 -7.61 -12.17
C GLY A 86 12.70 -8.70 -12.33
N GLY A 87 12.92 -9.87 -11.72
CA GLY A 87 11.98 -10.99 -11.80
C GLY A 87 10.57 -10.60 -11.35
N LEU A 88 9.58 -10.84 -12.21
CA LEU A 88 8.18 -10.56 -11.93
C LEU A 88 7.70 -11.49 -10.80
N ARG A 89 7.22 -10.91 -9.69
CA ARG A 89 6.70 -11.69 -8.56
C ARG A 89 5.27 -12.12 -8.83
N TRP A 90 5.08 -13.41 -9.05
CA TRP A 90 3.81 -14.02 -9.45
C TRP A 90 2.69 -13.76 -8.44
N GLU A 91 3.02 -13.62 -7.16
CA GLU A 91 2.06 -13.29 -6.11
C GLU A 91 1.48 -11.90 -6.32
N LEU A 92 2.32 -10.90 -6.60
CA LEU A 92 1.89 -9.53 -6.88
C LEU A 92 1.10 -9.47 -8.19
N PHE A 93 1.53 -10.22 -9.21
CA PHE A 93 0.80 -10.33 -10.47
C PHE A 93 -0.61 -10.89 -10.28
N GLY A 94 -0.78 -11.88 -9.40
CA GLY A 94 -2.10 -12.40 -9.02
C GLY A 94 -2.99 -11.33 -8.37
N PHE A 95 -2.46 -10.55 -7.43
CA PHE A 95 -3.20 -9.44 -6.81
C PHE A 95 -3.48 -8.29 -7.79
N LEU A 96 -2.62 -8.07 -8.79
CA LEU A 96 -2.85 -7.10 -9.85
C LEU A 96 -4.03 -7.52 -10.75
N ILE A 97 -4.09 -8.79 -11.16
CA ILE A 97 -5.24 -9.32 -11.90
C ILE A 97 -6.51 -9.20 -11.05
N LEU A 98 -6.43 -9.53 -9.76
CA LEU A 98 -7.56 -9.40 -8.84
C LEU A 98 -8.08 -7.94 -8.79
N SER A 99 -7.18 -6.95 -8.71
CA SER A 99 -7.55 -5.54 -8.74
C SER A 99 -8.27 -5.18 -10.04
N TRP A 100 -7.75 -5.60 -11.19
CA TRP A 100 -8.38 -5.38 -12.49
C TRP A 100 -9.77 -6.02 -12.60
N VAL A 101 -9.93 -7.24 -12.09
CA VAL A 101 -11.25 -7.91 -12.04
C VAL A 101 -12.23 -7.13 -11.16
N ILE A 102 -11.80 -6.64 -10.01
CA ILE A 102 -12.65 -5.81 -9.13
C ILE A 102 -13.06 -4.52 -9.85
N VAL A 103 -12.12 -3.82 -10.50
CA VAL A 103 -12.42 -2.60 -11.28
C VAL A 103 -13.40 -2.91 -12.41
N TYR A 104 -13.20 -4.00 -13.15
CA TYR A 104 -14.10 -4.43 -14.21
C TYR A 104 -15.52 -4.70 -13.67
N LEU A 105 -15.63 -5.42 -12.54
CA LEU A 105 -16.92 -5.67 -11.88
C LEU A 105 -17.59 -4.39 -11.39
N CYS A 106 -16.83 -3.41 -10.88
CA CYS A 106 -17.35 -2.10 -10.46
C CYS A 106 -17.92 -1.29 -11.63
N ILE A 107 -17.35 -1.42 -12.83
CA ILE A 107 -17.82 -0.73 -14.04
C ILE A 107 -19.01 -1.49 -14.65
N PHE A 108 -18.92 -2.81 -14.78
CA PHE A 108 -19.94 -3.66 -15.42
C PHE A 108 -21.30 -3.58 -14.72
N LYS A 109 -21.31 -3.44 -13.39
CA LYS A 109 -22.54 -3.30 -12.59
C LYS A 109 -23.20 -1.91 -12.68
N GLY A 110 -22.59 -0.98 -13.42
CA GLY A 110 -23.11 0.36 -13.71
C GLY A 110 -23.08 1.33 -12.52
N VAL A 111 -23.31 2.61 -12.82
CA VAL A 111 -23.19 3.73 -11.88
C VAL A 111 -24.16 3.68 -10.68
N LYS A 112 -25.29 2.97 -10.81
CA LYS A 112 -26.26 2.82 -9.71
C LYS A 112 -25.79 1.82 -8.65
N SER A 113 -25.08 0.77 -9.04
CA SER A 113 -24.55 -0.22 -8.11
C SER A 113 -23.20 0.21 -7.54
N THR A 114 -22.35 0.87 -8.33
CA THR A 114 -21.06 1.39 -7.84
C THR A 114 -21.27 2.42 -6.72
N GLY A 115 -22.28 3.30 -6.83
CA GLY A 115 -22.60 4.28 -5.79
C GLY A 115 -22.83 3.63 -4.42
N LYS A 116 -23.51 2.48 -4.37
CA LYS A 116 -23.73 1.73 -3.11
C LYS A 116 -22.42 1.24 -2.48
N VAL A 117 -21.50 0.71 -3.29
CA VAL A 117 -20.20 0.21 -2.83
C VAL A 117 -19.32 1.37 -2.36
N VAL A 118 -19.38 2.50 -3.06
CA VAL A 118 -18.61 3.71 -2.71
C VAL A 118 -18.98 4.25 -1.33
N TYR A 119 -20.25 4.20 -0.92
CA TYR A 119 -20.60 4.62 0.45
C TYR A 119 -19.87 3.79 1.51
N PHE A 120 -19.75 2.47 1.28
CA PHE A 120 -19.00 1.60 2.19
C PHE A 120 -17.50 1.92 2.17
N THR A 121 -16.89 2.02 0.98
CA THR A 121 -15.44 2.29 0.86
C THR A 121 -15.07 3.71 1.27
N ALA A 122 -15.99 4.67 1.25
CA ALA A 122 -15.77 6.03 1.73
C ALA A 122 -15.84 6.11 3.27
N ILE A 123 -16.73 5.34 3.92
CA ILE A 123 -16.88 5.35 5.38
C ILE A 123 -15.76 4.56 6.07
N PHE A 124 -15.30 3.47 5.47
CA PHE A 124 -14.30 2.58 6.07
C PHE A 124 -13.00 3.29 6.51
N PRO A 125 -12.36 4.15 5.70
CA PRO A 125 -11.18 4.92 6.13
C PRO A 125 -11.43 5.78 7.37
N TYR A 126 -12.58 6.45 7.47
CA TYR A 126 -12.91 7.26 8.65
C TYR A 126 -13.03 6.42 9.91
N PHE A 127 -13.63 5.24 9.80
CA PHE A 127 -13.71 4.30 10.92
C PHE A 127 -12.32 3.82 11.37
N ILE A 128 -11.44 3.45 10.44
CA ILE A 128 -10.06 3.06 10.75
C ILE A 128 -9.27 4.20 11.39
N LEU A 129 -9.41 5.42 10.87
CA LEU A 129 -8.76 6.60 11.46
C LEU A 129 -9.23 6.85 12.90
N PHE A 130 -10.53 6.72 13.16
CA PHE A 130 -11.08 6.85 14.51
C PHE A 130 -10.57 5.76 15.45
N ALA A 131 -10.54 4.50 15.02
CA ALA A 131 -10.00 3.40 15.81
C ALA A 131 -8.49 3.57 16.08
N LEU A 132 -7.71 3.98 15.07
CA LEU A 132 -6.29 4.28 15.23
C LEU A 132 -6.07 5.43 16.20
N LEU A 133 -6.90 6.47 16.15
CA LEU A 133 -6.80 7.61 17.09
C LEU A 133 -6.95 7.15 18.54
N ILE A 134 -7.97 6.33 18.84
CA ILE A 134 -8.20 5.79 20.19
C ILE A 134 -6.99 4.97 20.65
N ASN A 135 -6.49 4.07 19.79
CA ASN A 135 -5.32 3.27 20.09
C ASN A 135 -4.11 4.15 20.39
N ASN A 136 -3.81 5.12 19.52
CA ASN A 136 -2.67 6.03 19.68
C ASN A 136 -2.70 6.80 21.00
N VAL A 137 -3.86 7.28 21.45
CA VAL A 137 -4.02 7.98 22.73
C VAL A 137 -3.80 7.06 23.95
N GLN A 138 -3.97 5.74 23.78
CA GLN A 138 -3.74 4.75 24.82
C GLN A 138 -2.28 4.30 24.93
N LEU A 139 -1.45 4.50 23.90
CA LEU A 139 -0.03 4.15 23.98
C LEU A 139 0.69 5.04 25.00
N PRO A 140 1.55 4.48 25.87
CA PRO A 140 2.24 5.21 26.93
C PRO A 140 3.14 6.35 26.41
N GLY A 141 3.57 6.28 25.14
CA GLY A 141 4.35 7.33 24.48
C GLY A 141 3.57 8.62 24.17
N ALA A 142 2.26 8.53 23.89
CA ALA A 142 1.45 9.72 23.57
C ALA A 142 1.15 10.56 24.82
N ARG A 143 0.94 9.90 25.97
CA ARG A 143 0.73 10.58 27.26
C ARG A 143 1.96 11.34 27.75
N MET A 144 3.16 10.85 27.45
CA MET A 144 4.42 11.53 27.77
C MET A 144 4.64 12.80 26.94
N ALA A 145 4.23 12.80 25.66
CA ALA A 145 4.28 13.98 24.80
C ALA A 145 3.27 15.07 25.22
N SER A 146 2.11 14.70 25.76
CA SER A 146 1.14 15.67 26.29
C SER A 146 1.47 16.20 27.69
N SER A 147 2.31 15.52 28.47
CA SER A 147 2.73 15.94 29.82
C SER A 147 4.03 16.75 29.86
N SER A 148 4.61 17.04 28.69
CA SER A 148 5.82 17.86 28.53
C SER A 148 5.53 19.25 27.91
N LEU A 149 4.24 19.60 27.80
CA LEU A 149 3.69 20.95 27.66
C LEU A 149 3.12 21.40 29.02
#